data_AF-A0A7W4ECV4-F1
#
_entry.id   AF-A0A7W4ECV4-F1
#
_cell.length_a   1.000
_cell.length_b   1.000
_cell.length_c   1.000
_cell.angle_alpha   90.00
_cell.angle_beta   90.00
_cell.angle_gamma   90.00
#
_symmetry.space_group_name_H-M   'P 1'
#
loop_
_entity.id
_entity.type
_entity.pdbx_description
1 polymer ?
#
loop_
_entity_poly.entity_id
_entity_poly.type
_entity_poly.pdbx_seq_one_letter_code
_entity_poly.pdbx_strand_id
1 'polypeptide(L)'
;MYKIEKDGVIIGFSDLEPIHNDGEVVSLAQEGEYEAWLEEQKQKEPHFVTIEIPLTLLASNEDLQKKLVFLRLVYSHMETVTRNGVTYLSHIDITDIKGYLPYAEYKKWKGDGIKFPPEVHDLYAEEEKNEKPTA
;
A
#
# COMPACT_ATOMS: atom_id res chain seq x y z
N MET A 1 18.67 -9.55 -26.53
CA MET A 1 18.74 -9.73 -25.07
C MET A 1 18.06 -11.04 -24.72
N TYR A 2 18.63 -11.80 -23.81
CA TYR A 2 18.07 -13.04 -23.26
C TYR A 2 17.39 -12.72 -21.94
N LYS A 3 16.21 -13.28 -21.71
CA LYS A 3 15.55 -13.30 -20.40
C LYS A 3 15.87 -14.59 -19.66
N ILE A 4 15.97 -14.49 -18.34
CA ILE A 4 16.23 -15.60 -17.45
C ILE A 4 15.02 -15.73 -16.52
N GLU A 5 14.39 -16.90 -16.53
CA GLU A 5 13.21 -17.20 -15.73
C GLU A 5 13.51 -18.34 -14.76
N LYS A 6 12.97 -18.27 -13.53
CA LYS A 6 13.01 -19.34 -12.55
C LYS A 6 11.63 -19.49 -11.92
N ASP A 7 11.10 -20.71 -11.93
CA ASP A 7 9.74 -21.01 -11.44
C ASP A 7 8.64 -20.12 -12.08
N GLY A 8 8.84 -19.72 -13.34
CA GLY A 8 7.93 -18.84 -14.08
C GLY A 8 8.04 -17.35 -13.77
N VAL A 9 9.04 -16.93 -12.98
CA VAL A 9 9.31 -15.53 -12.65
C VAL A 9 10.58 -15.07 -13.34
N ILE A 10 10.56 -13.89 -13.96
CA ILE A 10 11.75 -13.27 -14.56
C ILE A 10 12.69 -12.81 -13.45
N ILE A 11 13.91 -13.36 -13.45
CA ILE A 11 14.95 -13.04 -12.47
C ILE A 11 16.07 -12.15 -13.03
N GLY A 12 16.12 -11.94 -14.35
CA GLY A 12 17.07 -11.02 -14.95
C GLY A 12 17.14 -11.10 -16.47
N PHE A 13 18.01 -10.25 -17.02
CA PHE A 13 18.27 -10.14 -18.45
C PHE A 13 19.78 -10.10 -18.72
N SER A 14 20.17 -10.58 -19.90
CA SER A 14 21.57 -10.57 -20.35
C SER A 14 21.65 -10.25 -21.84
N ASP A 15 22.61 -9.42 -22.25
CA ASP A 15 22.86 -9.13 -23.67
C ASP A 15 23.54 -10.30 -24.39
N LEU A 16 24.24 -11.16 -23.65
CA LEU A 16 24.90 -12.37 -24.14
C LEU A 16 24.16 -13.61 -23.66
N GLU A 17 24.32 -14.74 -24.34
CA GLU A 17 23.76 -16.02 -23.91
C GLU A 17 24.33 -16.39 -22.52
N PRO A 18 23.51 -16.38 -21.45
CA PRO A 18 23.99 -16.59 -20.09
C PRO A 18 24.21 -18.07 -19.79
N ILE A 19 25.23 -18.35 -18.96
CA ILE A 19 25.34 -19.64 -18.28
C ILE A 19 24.25 -19.67 -17.21
N HIS A 20 23.32 -20.60 -17.30
CA HIS A 20 22.17 -20.71 -16.40
C HIS A 20 22.36 -21.85 -15.40
N ASN A 21 21.79 -21.68 -14.20
CA ASN A 21 21.82 -22.66 -13.14
C ASN A 21 20.67 -23.69 -13.30
N ASP A 22 20.73 -24.78 -12.55
CA ASP A 22 19.65 -25.76 -12.49
C ASP A 22 18.32 -25.09 -12.07
N GLY A 23 17.30 -25.28 -12.90
CA GLY A 23 15.96 -24.71 -12.71
C GLY A 23 15.75 -23.32 -13.35
N GLU A 24 16.77 -22.75 -13.98
CA GLU A 24 16.65 -21.52 -14.76
C GLU A 24 16.37 -21.84 -16.24
N VAL A 25 15.46 -21.08 -16.85
CA VAL A 25 15.12 -21.15 -18.27
C VAL A 25 15.58 -19.87 -18.94
N VAL A 26 16.35 -20.02 -20.01
CA VAL A 26 16.84 -18.91 -20.81
C VAL A 26 16.09 -18.89 -22.14
N SER A 27 15.55 -17.73 -22.50
CA SER A 27 14.90 -17.52 -23.80
C SER A 27 15.18 -16.12 -24.33
N LEU A 28 14.90 -15.89 -25.62
CA LEU A 28 15.01 -14.54 -26.18
C LEU A 28 13.90 -13.66 -25.59
N ALA A 29 14.29 -12.50 -25.06
CA ALA A 29 13.34 -11.50 -24.59
C ALA A 29 12.52 -10.97 -25.76
N GLN A 30 11.23 -10.78 -25.53
CA GLN A 30 10.34 -10.08 -26.45
C GLN A 30 10.56 -8.56 -26.36
N GLU A 31 10.15 -7.85 -27.40
CA GLU A 31 10.21 -6.38 -27.43
C GLU A 31 9.42 -5.80 -26.26
N GLY A 32 10.07 -4.97 -25.43
CA GLY A 32 9.46 -4.32 -24.27
C GLY A 32 9.48 -5.12 -22.96
N GLU A 33 9.87 -6.41 -22.94
CA GLU A 33 9.92 -7.20 -21.70
C GLU A 33 10.99 -6.66 -20.72
N TYR A 34 12.12 -6.21 -21.24
CA TYR A 34 13.20 -5.66 -20.42
C TYR A 34 12.79 -4.34 -19.77
N GLU A 35 12.17 -3.44 -20.55
CA GLU A 35 11.67 -2.16 -20.08
C GLU A 35 10.54 -2.34 -19.06
N ALA A 36 9.60 -3.26 -19.31
CA ALA A 36 8.53 -3.57 -18.37
C ALA A 36 9.07 -4.13 -17.05
N TRP A 37 10.02 -5.08 -17.12
CA TRP A 37 10.67 -5.61 -15.92
C TRP A 37 11.44 -4.51 -15.17
N LEU A 38 12.17 -3.63 -15.86
CA LEU A 38 12.82 -2.49 -15.24
C LEU A 38 11.82 -1.56 -14.54
N GLU A 39 10.67 -1.25 -15.15
CA GLU A 39 9.61 -0.46 -14.53
C GLU A 39 9.01 -1.15 -13.29
N GLU A 40 8.88 -2.49 -13.30
CA GLU A 40 8.43 -3.27 -12.14
C GLU A 40 9.46 -3.33 -11.02
N GLN A 41 10.75 -3.42 -11.36
CA GLN A 41 11.86 -3.46 -10.41
C GLN A 41 12.25 -2.08 -9.90
N LYS A 42 11.87 -1.00 -10.58
CA LYS A 42 12.03 0.36 -10.04
C LYS A 42 11.33 0.40 -8.70
N GLN A 43 12.12 0.67 -7.66
CA GLN A 43 11.60 0.91 -6.33
C GLN A 43 10.56 2.02 -6.44
N LYS A 44 9.28 1.68 -6.28
CA LYS A 44 8.20 2.66 -6.32
C LYS A 44 8.47 3.65 -5.21
N GLU A 45 8.58 4.92 -5.56
CA GLU A 45 8.73 5.96 -4.56
C GLU A 45 7.56 5.85 -3.59
N PRO A 46 7.82 5.87 -2.26
CA PRO A 46 6.77 5.71 -1.29
C PRO A 46 5.76 6.86 -1.45
N HIS A 47 4.49 6.50 -1.59
CA HIS A 47 3.42 7.49 -1.70
C HIS A 47 2.75 7.64 -0.35
N PHE A 48 3.09 8.73 0.34
CA PHE A 48 2.63 8.97 1.70
C PHE A 48 1.28 9.68 1.75
N VAL A 49 0.39 9.16 2.58
CA VAL A 49 -0.94 9.72 2.82
C VAL A 49 -1.07 10.34 4.22
N THR A 50 -2.07 11.20 4.39
CA THR A 50 -2.43 11.80 5.68
C THR A 50 -3.89 11.53 6.04
N ILE A 51 -4.14 10.97 7.22
CA ILE A 51 -5.47 10.69 7.77
C ILE A 51 -5.81 11.75 8.82
N GLU A 52 -7.02 12.31 8.76
CA GLU A 52 -7.49 13.29 9.74
C GLU A 52 -8.46 12.65 10.74
N ILE A 53 -8.13 12.75 12.02
CA ILE A 53 -8.86 12.14 13.11
C ILE A 53 -9.38 13.25 14.03
N PRO A 54 -10.70 13.38 14.25
CA PRO A 54 -11.23 14.31 15.23
C PRO A 54 -10.64 14.03 16.63
N LEU A 55 -10.12 15.05 17.30
CA LEU A 55 -9.48 14.88 18.61
C LEU A 55 -10.46 14.33 19.66
N THR A 56 -11.74 14.72 19.58
CA THR A 56 -12.79 14.23 20.46
C THR A 56 -13.03 12.73 20.30
N LEU A 57 -13.01 12.23 19.06
CA LEU A 57 -13.10 10.80 18.76
C LEU A 57 -11.86 10.06 19.25
N LEU A 58 -10.67 10.62 18.98
CA LEU A 58 -9.42 10.04 19.44
C LEU A 58 -9.38 9.92 20.97
N ALA A 59 -9.87 10.92 21.69
CA ALA A 59 -9.87 10.92 23.15
C ALA A 59 -10.87 9.92 23.76
N SER A 60 -11.96 9.59 23.07
CA SER A 60 -13.03 8.72 23.59
C SER A 60 -12.96 7.27 23.09
N ASN A 61 -12.19 6.98 22.04
CA ASN A 61 -12.12 5.66 21.41
C ASN A 61 -10.79 4.94 21.72
N GLU A 62 -10.79 4.05 22.71
CA GLU A 62 -9.59 3.30 23.13
C GLU A 62 -9.05 2.37 22.03
N ASP A 63 -9.91 1.76 21.22
CA ASP A 63 -9.48 0.86 20.15
C ASP A 63 -8.71 1.63 19.07
N LEU A 64 -9.18 2.83 18.73
CA LEU A 64 -8.49 3.75 17.83
C LEU A 64 -7.13 4.15 18.41
N GLN A 65 -7.07 4.52 19.70
CA GLN A 65 -5.80 4.86 20.36
C GLN A 65 -4.78 3.71 20.28
N LYS A 66 -5.20 2.48 20.60
CA LYS A 66 -4.33 1.28 20.56
C LYS A 66 -3.80 1.03 19.15
N LYS A 67 -4.64 1.20 18.12
CA LYS A 67 -4.21 1.06 16.73
C LYS A 67 -3.22 2.13 16.29
N LEU A 68 -3.42 3.38 16.70
CA LEU A 68 -2.48 4.45 16.38
C LEU A 68 -1.11 4.23 17.05
N VAL A 69 -1.11 3.70 18.29
CA VAL A 69 0.12 3.29 18.96
C VAL A 69 0.82 2.18 18.16
N PHE A 70 0.08 1.18 17.69
CA PHE A 70 0.64 0.13 16.82
C PHE A 70 1.23 0.70 15.53
N LEU A 71 0.50 1.56 14.81
CA LEU A 71 1.01 2.19 13.58
C LEU A 71 2.29 2.98 13.82
N ARG A 72 2.39 3.66 14.97
CA ARG A 72 3.61 4.39 15.37
C ARG A 72 4.81 3.48 15.63
N LEU A 73 4.58 2.24 16.05
CA LEU A 73 5.66 1.26 16.24
C LEU A 73 6.18 0.71 14.91
N VAL A 74 5.29 0.57 13.92
CA VAL A 74 5.63 0.01 12.60
C VAL A 74 6.26 1.07 11.70
N TYR A 75 5.76 2.30 11.72
CA TYR A 75 6.27 3.41 10.90
C TYR A 75 7.23 4.30 11.67
N SER A 76 8.52 4.10 11.44
CA SER A 76 9.61 4.87 12.04
C SER A 76 9.60 6.37 11.69
N HIS A 77 8.96 6.75 10.58
CA HIS A 77 8.85 8.14 10.11
C HIS A 77 7.42 8.70 10.17
N MET A 78 6.51 8.04 10.90
CA MET A 78 5.15 8.54 11.03
C MET A 78 5.11 9.87 11.78
N GLU A 79 4.39 10.84 11.22
CA GLU A 79 4.20 12.13 11.87
C GLU A 79 2.79 12.24 12.45
N THR A 80 2.71 12.72 13.69
CA THR A 80 1.43 12.96 14.36
C THR A 80 1.40 14.39 14.88
N VAL A 81 0.47 15.19 14.36
CA VAL A 81 0.31 16.60 14.75
C VAL A 81 -1.15 16.85 15.11
N THR A 82 -1.40 17.48 16.25
CA THR A 82 -2.76 17.89 16.65
C THR A 82 -2.88 19.41 16.56
N ARG A 83 -3.82 19.90 15.76
CA ARG A 83 -4.13 21.34 15.63
C ARG A 83 -5.62 21.54 15.36
N ASN A 84 -6.20 22.60 15.92
CA ASN A 84 -7.62 22.97 15.71
C ASN A 84 -8.61 21.82 15.97
N GLY A 85 -8.36 20.99 16.99
CA GLY A 85 -9.23 19.87 17.35
C GLY A 85 -9.16 18.67 16.40
N VAL A 86 -8.16 18.61 15.52
CA VAL A 86 -7.93 17.50 14.59
C VAL A 86 -6.50 16.99 14.77
N THR A 87 -6.36 15.67 14.85
CA THR A 87 -5.09 14.95 14.82
C THR A 87 -4.82 14.46 13.40
N TYR A 88 -3.69 14.85 12.84
CA TYR A 88 -3.23 14.48 11.51
C TYR A 88 -2.19 13.37 11.67
N LEU A 89 -2.44 12.22 11.04
CA LEU A 89 -1.56 11.08 11.00
C LEU A 89 -0.97 10.97 9.59
N SER A 90 0.31 11.31 9.44
CA SER A 90 0.97 11.48 8.12
C SER A 90 2.13 10.49 7.97
N HIS A 91 2.68 10.42 6.75
CA HIS A 91 3.81 9.54 6.42
C HIS A 91 3.50 8.05 6.53
N ILE A 92 2.30 7.67 6.08
CA ILE A 92 1.90 6.27 5.92
C ILE A 92 1.94 5.93 4.45
N ASP A 93 2.65 4.87 4.07
CA ASP A 93 2.67 4.43 2.68
C ASP A 93 1.30 3.87 2.29
N ILE A 94 0.77 4.35 1.16
CA ILE A 94 -0.50 3.90 0.63
C ILE A 94 -0.56 2.40 0.34
N THR A 95 0.58 1.77 0.00
CA THR A 95 0.62 0.34 -0.33
C THR A 95 0.26 -0.55 0.86
N ASP A 96 0.46 -0.05 2.07
CA ASP A 96 0.29 -0.80 3.30
C ASP A 96 -1.11 -0.59 3.93
N ILE A 97 -1.87 0.40 3.46
CA ILE A 97 -3.20 0.78 3.96
C ILE A 97 -4.12 -0.43 4.11
N LYS A 98 -4.22 -1.26 3.07
CA LYS A 98 -5.09 -2.46 3.10
C LYS A 98 -4.64 -3.50 4.13
N GLY A 99 -3.36 -3.54 4.46
CA GLY A 99 -2.80 -4.49 5.43
C GLY A 99 -3.19 -4.18 6.87
N TYR A 100 -3.28 -2.90 7.24
CA TYR A 100 -3.58 -2.50 8.63
C TYR A 100 -4.99 -1.96 8.84
N LEU A 101 -5.67 -1.52 7.77
CA LEU A 101 -7.02 -0.98 7.79
C LEU A 101 -7.93 -1.76 6.85
N PRO A 102 -8.41 -2.96 7.21
CA PRO A 102 -9.35 -3.71 6.37
C PRO A 102 -10.62 -2.92 6.06
N TYR A 103 -11.29 -3.25 4.95
CA TYR A 103 -12.47 -2.51 4.46
C TYR A 103 -13.55 -2.26 5.53
N ALA A 104 -13.90 -3.29 6.31
CA ALA A 104 -14.91 -3.18 7.36
C ALA A 104 -14.58 -2.11 8.39
N GLU A 105 -13.30 -1.95 8.69
CA GLU A 105 -12.83 -0.97 9.64
C GLU A 105 -12.67 0.42 9.02
N TYR A 106 -12.17 0.51 7.80
CA TYR A 106 -12.20 1.74 7.01
C TYR A 106 -13.62 2.32 6.98
N LYS A 107 -14.64 1.48 6.70
CA LYS A 107 -16.05 1.88 6.69
C LYS A 107 -16.51 2.37 8.06
N LYS A 108 -16.17 1.65 9.14
CA LYS A 108 -16.48 2.08 10.51
C LYS A 108 -15.86 3.44 10.83
N TRP A 109 -14.57 3.59 10.57
CA TRP A 109 -13.81 4.81 10.86
C TRP A 109 -14.31 6.01 10.05
N LYS A 110 -14.64 5.80 8.77
CA LYS A 110 -15.29 6.80 7.92
C LYS A 110 -16.65 7.22 8.49
N GLY A 111 -17.44 6.26 8.99
CA GLY A 111 -18.70 6.51 9.69
C GLY A 111 -18.55 7.27 11.01
N ASP A 112 -17.47 7.02 11.74
CA ASP A 112 -17.13 7.70 13.01
C ASP A 112 -16.60 9.14 12.80
N GLY A 113 -16.42 9.57 11.55
CA GLY A 113 -16.00 10.93 11.19
C GLY A 113 -14.51 11.12 10.95
N ILE A 114 -13.74 10.03 10.82
CA ILE A 114 -12.34 10.08 10.35
C ILE A 114 -12.34 10.39 8.86
N LYS A 115 -11.52 11.36 8.43
CA LYS A 115 -11.37 11.71 7.02
C LYS A 115 -10.12 11.05 6.45
N PHE A 116 -10.33 10.39 5.32
CA PHE A 116 -9.27 9.79 4.54
C PHE A 116 -9.04 10.65 3.28
N PRO A 117 -7.82 10.65 2.75
CA PRO A 117 -7.55 11.35 1.50
C PRO A 117 -8.09 10.53 0.31
N PRO A 118 -8.33 11.17 -0.86
CA PRO A 118 -8.94 10.53 -2.03
C PRO A 118 -8.29 9.20 -2.44
N GLU A 119 -6.96 9.14 -2.36
CA GLU A 119 -6.17 7.98 -2.75
C GLU A 119 -6.52 6.75 -1.89
N VAL A 120 -6.89 6.96 -0.63
CA VAL A 120 -7.36 5.88 0.25
C VAL A 120 -8.80 5.46 -0.07
N HIS A 121 -9.63 6.38 -0.56
CA HIS A 121 -10.97 6.01 -1.04
C HIS A 121 -10.90 5.12 -2.29
N ASP A 122 -9.98 5.45 -3.20
CA ASP A 122 -9.78 4.68 -4.43
C ASP A 122 -9.35 3.23 -4.14
N LEU A 123 -8.60 3.00 -3.05
CA LEU A 123 -8.23 1.65 -2.62
C LEU A 123 -9.45 0.77 -2.31
N TYR A 124 -10.58 1.34 -1.86
CA TYR A 124 -11.78 0.59 -1.46
C TYR A 124 -12.95 0.72 -2.46
N ALA A 125 -12.71 1.33 -3.63
CA ALA A 125 -13.78 1.64 -4.58
C ALA A 125 -14.48 0.39 -5.14
N GLU A 126 -13.80 -0.75 -5.23
CA GLU A 126 -14.41 -2.01 -5.68
C GLU A 126 -15.26 -2.64 -4.57
N GLU A 127 -14.79 -2.62 -3.34
CA GLU A 127 -15.49 -3.11 -2.16
C GLU A 127 -16.76 -2.27 -1.89
N GLU A 128 -16.68 -0.94 -2.01
CA GLU A 128 -17.83 -0.03 -1.87
C GLU A 128 -18.90 -0.30 -2.95
N LYS A 129 -18.52 -0.64 -4.19
CA LYS A 129 -19.45 -0.98 -5.28
C LYS A 129 -20.18 -2.31 -5.07
N ASN A 130 -19.53 -3.25 -4.39
CA ASN A 130 -20.07 -4.60 -4.15
C ASN A 130 -20.89 -4.70 -2.86
N GLU A 131 -20.93 -3.66 -2.03
CA GLU A 131 -21.83 -3.59 -0.89
C GLU A 131 -23.28 -3.44 -1.35
N LYS A 132 -24.03 -4.55 -1.30
CA LYS A 132 -25.49 -4.51 -1.45
C LYS A 132 -26.06 -3.64 -0.33
N PRO A 133 -27.05 -2.77 -0.62
CA PRO A 133 -27.74 -2.04 0.42
C PRO A 133 -28.48 -3.06 1.30
N THR A 134 -28.01 -3.27 2.51
CA THR A 134 -28.80 -3.94 3.54
C THR A 134 -29.88 -2.95 3.95
N ALA A 135 -31.10 -3.19 3.43
CA ALA A 135 -32.32 -2.47 3.79
C ALA A 135 -32.79 -2.83 5.21
#